data_AF-A0A1G0NR99-F1
#
_entry.id   AF-A0A1G0NR99-F1
#
_cell.length_a   1.000
_cell.length_b   1.000
_cell.length_c   1.000
_cell.angle_alpha   90.00
_cell.angle_beta   90.00
_cell.angle_gamma   90.00
#
_symmetry.space_group_name_H-M   'P 1'
#
loop_
_entity.id
_entity.type
_entity.pdbx_description
1 polymer ?
#
loop_
_entity_poly.entity_id
_entity_poly.type
_entity_poly.pdbx_seq_one_letter_code
_entity_poly.pdbx_strand_id
1 'polypeptide(L)'
;MAVAAASILHLVNLPFHEAGHVLFMPFGRFMTTLGGSLMQIVVPLVCAGVLLVKTRDQFGASVATWWCGENFLDLAPYIDDARSLQLVLLGGYTGAEVEGHDWEAILTRLGWLHLDHALARGARVAGLLVMVAALAWAVATLTRARATSGADSLDA
;
A
#
# COMPACT_ATOMS: atom_id res chain seq x y z
N MET A 1 8.55 2.19 17.44
CA MET A 1 8.40 2.88 16.14
C MET A 1 6.92 3.15 15.93
N ALA A 2 6.45 4.35 16.25
CA ALA A 2 5.02 4.73 16.24
C ALA A 2 4.64 5.63 15.05
N VAL A 3 5.42 5.60 13.97
CA VAL A 3 5.29 6.58 12.87
C VAL A 3 4.31 6.15 11.78
N ALA A 4 4.06 4.85 11.61
CA ALA A 4 3.20 4.35 10.53
C ALA A 4 1.70 4.56 10.79
N ALA A 5 1.20 4.12 11.95
CA ALA A 5 -0.22 4.22 12.33
C ALA A 5 -0.75 5.67 12.47
N ALA A 6 0.14 6.67 12.51
CA ALA A 6 -0.21 8.09 12.65
C ALA A 6 0.17 8.93 11.42
N SER A 7 0.56 8.30 10.31
CA SER A 7 0.93 9.05 9.12
C SER A 7 -0.31 9.61 8.40
N ILE A 8 -0.15 10.75 7.74
CA ILE A 8 -1.24 11.34 6.92
C ILE A 8 -1.66 10.37 5.80
N LEU A 9 -0.72 9.60 5.25
CA LEU A 9 -1.00 8.64 4.19
C LEU A 9 -1.79 7.43 4.70
N HIS A 10 -1.55 6.98 5.93
CA HIS A 10 -2.38 5.96 6.57
C HIS A 10 -3.86 6.36 6.58
N LEU A 11 -4.17 7.61 6.95
CA LEU A 11 -5.54 8.15 6.93
C LEU A 11 -6.16 8.18 5.53
N VAL A 12 -5.35 8.32 4.48
CA VAL A 12 -5.81 8.26 3.08
C VAL A 12 -6.04 6.82 2.64
N ASN A 13 -5.20 5.88 3.09
CA ASN A 13 -5.29 4.46 2.74
C ASN A 13 -6.46 3.78 3.45
N LEU A 14 -6.82 4.25 4.64
CA LEU A 14 -7.79 3.61 5.52
C LEU A 14 -9.20 3.47 4.92
N PRO A 15 -9.82 4.48 4.27
CA PRO A 15 -11.12 4.29 3.62
C PRO A 15 -11.12 3.18 2.57
N PHE A 16 -10.01 3.00 1.84
CA PHE A 16 -9.88 1.92 0.87
C PHE A 16 -9.75 0.56 1.56
N HIS A 17 -9.08 0.50 2.71
CA HIS A 17 -9.02 -0.67 3.56
C HIS A 17 -10.41 -1.10 4.03
N GLU A 18 -11.16 -0.20 4.66
CA GLU A 18 -12.51 -0.49 5.15
C GLU A 18 -13.47 -0.88 4.03
N ALA A 19 -13.38 -0.18 2.88
CA ALA A 19 -14.15 -0.54 1.69
C ALA A 19 -13.78 -1.95 1.17
N GLY A 20 -12.52 -2.36 1.30
CA GLY A 20 -12.05 -3.70 0.97
C GLY A 20 -12.77 -4.78 1.75
N HIS A 21 -12.95 -4.63 3.07
CA HIS A 21 -13.73 -5.59 3.86
C HIS A 21 -15.15 -5.76 3.31
N VAL A 22 -15.83 -4.64 3.00
CA VAL A 22 -17.20 -4.66 2.48
C VAL A 22 -17.24 -5.30 1.09
N LEU A 23 -16.34 -4.89 0.19
CA LEU A 23 -16.31 -5.40 -1.20
C LEU A 23 -16.01 -6.89 -1.28
N PHE A 24 -15.14 -7.39 -0.39
CA PHE A 24 -14.77 -8.80 -0.39
C PHE A 24 -15.63 -9.68 0.53
N MET A 25 -16.60 -9.10 1.25
CA MET A 25 -17.55 -9.81 2.10
C MET A 25 -18.23 -11.03 1.41
N PRO A 26 -18.68 -10.94 0.14
CA PRO A 26 -19.34 -12.07 -0.53
C PRO A 26 -18.45 -13.32 -0.71
N PHE A 27 -17.13 -13.18 -0.59
CA PHE A 27 -16.16 -14.27 -0.79
C PHE A 27 -15.79 -14.99 0.52
N GLY A 28 -16.51 -14.73 1.61
CA GLY A 28 -16.35 -15.38 2.90
C GLY A 28 -15.30 -14.72 3.79
N ARG A 29 -15.29 -15.11 5.08
CA ARG A 29 -14.59 -14.37 6.15
C ARG A 29 -13.10 -14.13 5.90
N PHE A 30 -12.38 -15.13 5.38
CA PHE A 30 -10.97 -14.96 5.06
C PHE A 30 -10.75 -13.85 4.03
N MET A 31 -11.55 -13.84 2.96
CA MET A 31 -11.48 -12.80 1.93
C MET A 31 -12.01 -11.46 2.42
N THR A 32 -13.01 -11.42 3.29
CA THR A 32 -13.43 -10.19 3.98
C THR A 32 -12.24 -9.56 4.68
N THR A 33 -11.55 -10.30 5.56
CA THR A 33 -10.40 -9.82 6.34
C THR A 33 -9.23 -9.44 5.44
N LEU A 34 -8.85 -10.30 4.49
CA LEU A 34 -7.79 -10.01 3.52
C LEU A 34 -8.12 -8.83 2.60
N GLY A 35 -9.41 -8.62 2.34
CA GLY A 35 -9.95 -7.62 1.41
C GLY A 35 -9.51 -6.21 1.71
N GLY A 36 -9.35 -5.84 2.99
CA GLY A 36 -8.89 -4.51 3.36
C GLY A 36 -7.48 -4.21 2.86
N SER A 37 -6.54 -5.09 3.20
CA SER A 37 -5.15 -4.99 2.71
C SER A 37 -5.07 -5.11 1.17
N LEU A 38 -5.90 -5.94 0.54
CA LEU A 38 -5.94 -6.06 -0.92
C LEU A 38 -6.38 -4.76 -1.59
N MET A 39 -7.45 -4.13 -1.10
CA MET A 39 -8.01 -2.94 -1.73
C MET A 39 -7.07 -1.73 -1.58
N GLN A 40 -6.36 -1.62 -0.46
CA GLN A 40 -5.27 -0.67 -0.27
C GLN A 40 -4.19 -0.76 -1.37
N ILE A 41 -3.88 -1.96 -1.86
CA ILE A 41 -2.90 -2.17 -2.94
C ILE A 41 -3.52 -2.04 -4.34
N VAL A 42 -4.74 -2.54 -4.54
CA VAL A 42 -5.41 -2.56 -5.85
C VAL A 42 -5.72 -1.15 -6.34
N VAL A 43 -6.18 -0.26 -5.46
CA VAL A 43 -6.56 1.12 -5.83
C VAL A 43 -5.40 1.89 -6.48
N PRO A 44 -4.22 2.04 -5.85
CA PRO A 44 -3.10 2.74 -6.48
C PRO A 44 -2.64 2.07 -7.78
N LEU A 45 -2.70 0.74 -7.88
CA LEU A 45 -2.38 0.03 -9.13
C LEU A 45 -3.37 0.32 -10.26
N VAL A 46 -4.68 0.39 -9.95
CA VAL A 46 -5.70 0.79 -10.92
C VAL A 46 -5.47 2.23 -11.37
N CYS A 47 -5.19 3.16 -10.43
CA CYS A 47 -4.84 4.53 -10.76
C CYS A 47 -3.60 4.60 -11.68
N ALA A 48 -2.53 3.86 -11.35
CA ALA A 48 -1.33 3.79 -12.17
C ALA A 48 -1.62 3.27 -13.58
N GLY A 49 -2.41 2.20 -13.69
CA GLY A 49 -2.80 1.63 -14.99
C GLY A 49 -3.65 2.57 -15.83
N VAL A 50 -4.64 3.23 -15.23
CA VAL A 50 -5.49 4.22 -15.92
C VAL A 50 -4.66 5.41 -16.40
N LEU A 51 -3.79 5.95 -15.54
CA LEU A 51 -2.94 7.09 -15.90
C LEU A 51 -1.97 6.71 -17.03
N LEU A 52 -1.40 5.51 -16.98
CA LEU A 52 -0.47 5.05 -18.00
C LEU A 52 -1.16 4.79 -19.35
N VAL A 53 -2.30 4.10 -19.35
CA VAL A 53 -2.92 3.59 -20.58
C VAL A 53 -3.88 4.60 -21.21
N LYS A 54 -4.75 5.21 -20.39
CA LYS A 54 -5.85 6.07 -20.84
C LYS A 54 -5.44 7.52 -20.98
N THR A 55 -4.78 8.08 -19.97
CA THR A 55 -4.36 9.49 -20.00
C THR A 55 -2.97 9.69 -20.58
N ARG A 56 -2.18 8.62 -20.72
CA ARG A 56 -0.77 8.64 -21.18
C ARG A 56 0.11 9.52 -20.27
N ASP A 57 -0.29 9.70 -19.02
CA ASP A 57 0.45 10.44 -18.00
C ASP A 57 1.43 9.50 -17.29
N GLN A 58 2.65 9.40 -17.82
CA GLN A 58 3.72 8.59 -17.23
C GLN A 58 4.15 9.10 -15.85
N PHE A 59 4.10 10.41 -15.62
CA PHE A 59 4.50 10.98 -14.35
C PHE A 59 3.46 10.65 -13.28
N GLY A 60 2.17 10.91 -13.54
CA GLY A 60 1.08 10.52 -12.65
C GLY A 60 1.07 9.02 -12.36
N ALA A 61 1.30 8.17 -13.38
CA ALA A 61 1.40 6.72 -13.19
C ALA A 61 2.55 6.32 -12.25
N SER A 62 3.70 7.00 -12.35
CA SER A 62 4.83 6.76 -11.43
C SER A 62 4.48 7.17 -9.98
N VAL A 63 3.76 8.27 -9.78
CA VAL A 63 3.31 8.70 -8.44
C VAL A 63 2.31 7.71 -7.86
N ALA A 64 1.35 7.23 -8.65
CA ALA A 64 0.41 6.19 -8.20
C ALA A 64 1.11 4.86 -7.89
N THR A 65 2.16 4.51 -8.64
CA THR A 65 3.00 3.34 -8.34
C THR A 65 3.78 3.51 -7.05
N TRP A 66 4.31 4.71 -6.78
CA TRP A 66 4.94 5.03 -5.50
C TRP A 66 3.96 4.88 -4.33
N TRP A 67 2.71 5.34 -4.50
CA TRP A 67 1.64 5.18 -3.51
C TRP A 67 1.32 3.70 -3.22
N CYS A 68 1.36 2.83 -4.24
CA CYS A 68 1.26 1.38 -4.03
C CYS A 68 2.41 0.86 -3.14
N GLY A 69 3.64 1.28 -3.41
CA GLY A 69 4.79 0.93 -2.57
C GLY A 69 4.65 1.40 -1.12
N GLU A 70 4.09 2.60 -0.92
CA GLU A 70 3.83 3.15 0.41
C GLU A 70 2.79 2.31 1.20
N ASN A 71 1.75 1.81 0.54
CA ASN A 71 0.77 0.92 1.20
C ASN A 71 1.42 -0.37 1.75
N PHE A 72 2.47 -0.91 1.11
CA PHE A 72 3.22 -2.03 1.69
C PHE A 72 3.98 -1.64 2.97
N LEU A 73 4.49 -0.41 3.06
CA LEU A 73 5.11 0.11 4.29
C LEU A 73 4.06 0.35 5.37
N ASP A 74 2.88 0.83 5.00
CA ASP A 74 1.75 1.07 5.90
C ASP A 74 1.23 -0.24 6.51
N LEU A 75 1.16 -1.32 5.72
CA LEU A 75 0.76 -2.64 6.17
C LEU A 75 1.81 -3.35 7.04
N ALA A 76 3.11 -3.12 6.81
CA ALA A 76 4.17 -3.88 7.45
C ALA A 76 4.13 -3.92 8.99
N PRO A 77 3.86 -2.81 9.72
CA PRO A 77 3.70 -2.84 11.18
C PRO A 77 2.55 -3.72 11.66
N TYR A 78 1.43 -3.74 10.95
CA TYR A 78 0.29 -4.59 11.30
C TYR A 78 0.61 -6.07 11.05
N ILE A 79 1.36 -6.39 9.99
CA ILE A 79 1.89 -7.74 9.80
C ILE A 79 2.82 -8.12 10.96
N ASP A 80 3.71 -7.22 11.37
CA ASP A 80 4.70 -7.44 12.44
C ASP A 80 4.07 -7.61 13.82
N ASP A 81 2.93 -6.96 14.06
CA ASP A 81 2.19 -6.98 15.31
C ASP A 81 1.22 -8.16 15.43
N ALA A 82 1.06 -8.99 14.39
CA ALA A 82 0.05 -10.05 14.34
C ALA A 82 0.07 -11.05 15.51
N ARG A 83 1.22 -11.26 16.18
CA ARG A 83 1.31 -12.02 17.44
C ARG A 83 1.26 -11.18 18.70
N SER A 84 1.77 -9.95 18.61
CA SER A 84 1.96 -9.08 19.78
C SER A 84 0.68 -8.36 20.14
N LEU A 85 -0.12 -7.98 19.13
CA LEU A 85 -1.43 -7.35 19.27
C LEU A 85 -1.40 -6.07 20.12
N GLN A 86 -0.32 -5.29 19.98
CA GLN A 86 -0.08 -4.09 20.77
C GLN A 86 -0.41 -2.80 19.99
N LEU A 87 -0.61 -2.87 18.67
CA LEU A 87 -1.00 -1.71 17.88
C LEU A 87 -2.46 -1.32 18.15
N VAL A 88 -2.67 -0.03 18.41
CA VAL A 88 -4.02 0.55 18.50
C VAL A 88 -4.62 0.58 17.09
N LEU A 89 -5.78 -0.06 16.94
CA LEU A 89 -6.53 -0.16 15.69
C LEU A 89 -7.45 1.06 15.51
N LEU A 90 -8.16 1.11 14.37
CA LEU A 90 -9.09 2.20 14.06
C LEU A 90 -10.15 2.44 15.15
N GLY A 91 -10.59 1.37 15.81
CA GLY A 91 -11.57 1.43 16.90
C GLY A 91 -11.06 2.05 18.21
N GLY A 92 -9.77 2.41 18.30
CA GLY A 92 -9.16 2.95 19.53
C GLY A 92 -8.74 1.90 20.55
N TYR A 93 -8.86 0.62 20.20
CA TYR A 93 -8.44 -0.54 21.00
C TYR A 93 -7.35 -1.32 20.29
N THR A 94 -6.54 -2.05 21.03
CA THR A 94 -5.54 -2.98 20.50
C THR A 94 -6.16 -4.33 20.13
N GLY A 95 -5.47 -5.12 19.31
CA GLY A 95 -5.90 -6.49 19.01
C GLY A 95 -5.92 -7.42 20.24
N ALA A 96 -5.24 -7.05 21.33
CA ALA A 96 -5.27 -7.78 22.59
C ALA A 96 -6.54 -7.47 23.40
N GLU A 97 -7.16 -6.32 23.18
CA GLU A 97 -8.37 -5.86 23.88
C GLU A 97 -9.65 -6.27 23.17
N VAL A 98 -9.63 -6.36 21.84
CA VAL A 98 -10.79 -6.70 21.00
C VAL A 98 -10.42 -7.62 19.85
N GLU A 99 -11.36 -8.47 19.42
CA GLU A 99 -11.23 -9.15 18.13
C GLU A 99 -11.30 -8.11 16.99
N GLY A 100 -10.44 -8.25 15.98
CA GLY A 100 -10.43 -7.32 14.84
C GLY A 100 -9.06 -7.06 14.21
N HIS A 101 -7.98 -7.68 14.70
CA HIS A 101 -6.66 -7.52 14.11
C HIS A 101 -6.52 -8.40 12.85
N ASP A 102 -6.67 -7.82 11.67
CA ASP A 102 -6.76 -8.57 10.41
C ASP A 102 -5.59 -9.52 10.17
N TRP A 103 -4.36 -9.06 10.39
CA TRP A 103 -3.17 -9.87 10.14
C TRP A 103 -2.99 -11.01 11.14
N GLU A 104 -3.61 -10.92 12.32
CA GLU A 104 -3.65 -12.06 13.25
C GLU A 104 -4.60 -13.12 12.69
N ALA A 105 -5.81 -12.72 12.31
CA ALA A 105 -6.79 -13.63 11.73
C ALA A 105 -6.30 -14.28 10.42
N ILE A 106 -5.66 -13.52 9.52
CA ILE A 106 -5.09 -14.01 8.26
C ILE A 106 -3.98 -15.04 8.54
N LEU A 107 -2.98 -14.67 9.34
CA LEU A 107 -1.82 -15.53 9.56
C LEU A 107 -2.17 -16.75 10.42
N THR A 108 -3.08 -16.62 11.38
CA THR A 108 -3.64 -17.76 12.13
C THR A 108 -4.33 -18.74 11.19
N ARG A 109 -5.17 -18.25 10.27
CA ARG A 109 -5.89 -19.12 9.32
C ARG A 109 -4.96 -19.88 8.37
N LEU A 110 -3.84 -19.27 7.99
CA LEU A 110 -2.81 -19.85 7.14
C LEU A 110 -1.82 -20.74 7.91
N GLY A 111 -1.81 -20.71 9.24
CA GLY A 111 -0.81 -21.37 10.07
C GLY A 111 0.57 -20.69 10.01
N TRP A 112 0.63 -19.42 9.60
CA TRP A 112 1.85 -18.66 9.33
C TRP A 112 2.15 -17.60 10.38
N LEU A 113 1.48 -17.66 11.54
CA LEU A 113 1.63 -16.67 12.59
C LEU A 113 3.09 -16.49 13.06
N HIS A 114 3.88 -17.56 13.01
CA HIS A 114 5.32 -17.55 13.33
C HIS A 114 6.21 -16.81 12.30
N LEU A 115 5.67 -16.49 11.11
CA LEU A 115 6.35 -15.79 10.03
C LEU A 115 6.06 -14.29 10.00
N ASP A 116 5.23 -13.78 10.91
CA ASP A 116 4.83 -12.37 11.02
C ASP A 116 6.00 -11.38 10.77
N HIS A 117 7.09 -11.50 11.52
CA HIS A 117 8.25 -10.61 11.37
C HIS A 117 8.96 -10.77 10.03
N ALA A 118 8.99 -11.98 9.46
CA ALA A 118 9.62 -12.22 8.17
C ALA A 118 8.76 -11.63 7.03
N LEU A 119 7.44 -11.79 7.11
CA LEU A 119 6.49 -11.23 6.16
C LEU A 119 6.44 -9.71 6.26
N ALA A 120 6.48 -9.14 7.47
CA ALA A 120 6.54 -7.70 7.69
C ALA A 120 7.81 -7.08 7.07
N ARG A 121 8.98 -7.71 7.28
CA ARG A 121 10.22 -7.30 6.61
C ARG A 121 10.11 -7.43 5.09
N GLY A 122 9.51 -8.52 4.59
CA GLY A 122 9.27 -8.73 3.18
C GLY A 122 8.42 -7.62 2.56
N ALA A 123 7.28 -7.28 3.19
CA ALA A 123 6.41 -6.20 2.78
C ALA A 123 7.15 -4.85 2.79
N ARG A 124 7.87 -4.54 3.86
CA ARG A 124 8.66 -3.30 3.95
C ARG A 124 9.71 -3.20 2.84
N VAL A 125 10.48 -4.26 2.58
CA VAL A 125 11.50 -4.26 1.52
C VAL A 125 10.85 -4.15 0.15
N ALA A 126 9.79 -4.90 -0.11
CA ALA A 126 9.06 -4.83 -1.38
C ALA A 126 8.52 -3.42 -1.63
N GLY A 127 7.87 -2.81 -0.64
CA GLY A 127 7.37 -1.45 -0.73
C GLY A 127 8.47 -0.42 -1.00
N LEU A 128 9.60 -0.52 -0.28
CA LEU A 128 10.75 0.36 -0.51
C LEU A 128 11.31 0.23 -1.93
N LEU A 129 11.43 -0.99 -2.44
CA LEU A 129 11.89 -1.23 -3.82
C LEU A 129 10.92 -0.63 -4.84
N VAL A 130 9.60 -0.80 -4.65
CA VAL A 130 8.57 -0.21 -5.51
C VAL A 130 8.66 1.32 -5.48
N MET A 131 8.78 1.92 -4.29
CA MET A 131 8.90 3.37 -4.14
C MET A 131 10.16 3.92 -4.82
N VAL A 132 11.31 3.28 -4.65
CA VAL A 132 12.57 3.69 -5.30
C VAL A 132 12.47 3.57 -6.82
N ALA A 133 11.93 2.46 -7.33
CA ALA A 133 11.72 2.27 -8.76
C ALA A 133 10.76 3.32 -9.34
N ALA A 134 9.68 3.63 -8.62
CA ALA A 134 8.72 4.65 -9.02
C ALA A 134 9.34 6.06 -9.05
N LEU A 135 10.17 6.41 -8.07
CA LEU A 135 10.91 7.69 -8.07
C LEU A 135 11.90 7.77 -9.23
N ALA A 136 12.65 6.69 -9.50
CA ALA A 136 13.55 6.63 -10.65
C ALA A 136 12.77 6.81 -11.97
N TRP A 137 11.59 6.20 -12.09
CA TRP A 137 10.70 6.37 -13.24
C TRP A 137 10.19 7.80 -13.37
N ALA A 138 9.78 8.45 -12.27
CA ALA A 138 9.35 9.84 -12.26
C ALA A 138 10.46 10.77 -12.78
N VAL A 139 11.68 10.62 -12.24
CA VAL A 139 12.85 11.41 -12.66
C VAL A 139 13.19 11.16 -14.13
N ALA A 140 13.18 9.92 -14.60
CA ALA A 140 13.41 9.60 -16.00
C ALA A 140 12.34 10.22 -16.92
N THR A 141 11.08 10.28 -16.48
CA THR A 141 9.99 10.91 -17.24
C THR A 141 10.19 12.42 -17.34
N LEU A 142 10.52 13.09 -16.24
CA LEU A 142 10.76 14.54 -16.22
C LEU A 142 12.01 14.96 -17.02
N THR A 143 13.07 14.18 -16.96
CA THR A 143 14.30 14.46 -17.73
C THR A 143 14.08 14.32 -19.24
N ARG A 144 13.33 13.30 -19.68
CA ARG A 144 12.92 13.17 -21.09
C ARG A 144 12.06 14.34 -21.56
N ALA A 145 11.06 14.74 -20.76
CA ALA A 145 10.19 15.85 -21.11
C ALA A 145 10.94 17.19 -21.23
N ARG A 146 11.96 17.42 -20.38
CA ARG A 146 12.82 18.61 -20.49
C ARG A 146 13.66 18.60 -21.76
N ALA A 147 14.22 17.46 -22.16
CA ALA A 147 15.04 17.36 -23.36
C ALA A 147 14.23 17.67 -24.63
N THR A 148 12.97 17.23 -24.70
CA THR A 148 12.08 17.54 -25.84
C THR A 148 11.70 19.01 -25.88
N SER A 149 11.33 19.62 -24.75
CA SER A 149 10.96 21.04 -24.72
C SER A 149 12.13 21.98 -25.02
N GLY A 150 13.36 21.59 -24.67
CA GLY A 150 14.56 22.35 -25.02
C GLY A 150 14.86 22.34 -26.51
N ALA A 151 14.65 21.21 -27.20
CA ALA A 151 14.83 21.10 -28.65
C ALA A 151 13.82 21.99 -29.41
N ASP A 152 12.54 21.93 -29.05
CA ASP A 152 11.48 22.75 -29.69
C ASP A 152 11.74 24.27 -29.56
N SER A 153 12.43 24.70 -28.49
CA SER A 153 12.76 26.13 -28.27
C SER A 153 13.95 26.65 -29.09
N LEU A 154 14.80 25.76 -29.62
CA LEU A 154 15.94 26.12 -30.46
C LEU A 154 15.57 26.17 -31.95
N ASP A 155 14.47 25.50 -32.32
CA ASP A 155 13.95 25.42 -33.69
C ASP A 155 12.86 26.47 -34.02
N ALA A 156 12.51 27.34 -33.06
CA ALA A 156 11.51 28.41 -33.17
C ALA A 156 12.13 29.81 -33.33
#